data_AF-A0A1X2CCA7-F1
#
_entry.id   AF-A0A1X2CCA7-F1
#
_cell.length_a   1.000
_cell.length_b   1.000
_cell.length_c   1.000
_cell.angle_alpha   90.00
_cell.angle_beta   90.00
_cell.angle_gamma   90.00
#
_symmetry.space_group_name_H-M   'P 1'
#
loop_
_entity.id
_entity.type
_entity.pdbx_description
1 polymer ?
#
loop_
_entity_poly.entity_id
_entity_poly.type
_entity_poly.pdbx_seq_one_letter_code
_entity_poly.pdbx_strand_id
1 'polypeptide(L)'
;MRAIRGRVGRRFAVAVKLNASDFEDGGFSVGDAVRVATALQAEGIDLLEVSGGSGSYWLHLLGGATPTAGYFTTSVEHVRHAVDVPVMLTGGLRDGTVVRELVERGAVDVIGLARPFAVDPHAARQLLAGGTLDDIAKPRRSAVRAVGAALSSPWHQQQLRRLGRGLEPDPGRGRVRTAARLAEMQLRWRTGGNPAL
;
A
#
# COMPACT_ATOMS: atom_id res chain seq x y z
N MET A 1 18.59 9.83 -6.44
CA MET A 1 18.88 8.53 -7.11
C MET A 1 20.38 8.28 -7.20
N ARG A 2 21.17 9.10 -7.93
CA ARG A 2 22.64 8.96 -8.08
C ARG A 2 23.40 8.56 -6.82
N ALA A 3 23.14 9.21 -5.69
CA ALA A 3 23.78 8.89 -4.41
C ALA A 3 23.51 7.44 -3.95
N ILE A 4 22.29 6.94 -4.11
CA ILE A 4 21.91 5.57 -3.78
C ILE A 4 22.66 4.59 -4.69
N ARG A 5 22.67 4.82 -6.02
CA ARG A 5 23.42 3.96 -6.95
C ARG A 5 24.92 3.99 -6.73
N GLY A 6 25.49 5.15 -6.42
CA GLY A 6 26.90 5.26 -6.06
C GLY A 6 27.26 4.40 -4.85
N ARG A 7 26.32 4.17 -3.94
CA ARG A 7 26.53 3.36 -2.73
C ARG A 7 26.29 1.87 -2.93
N VAL A 8 25.26 1.49 -3.67
CA VAL A 8 24.79 0.08 -3.78
C VAL A 8 25.18 -0.60 -5.10
N GLY A 9 25.59 0.16 -6.12
CA GLY A 9 25.92 -0.35 -7.45
C GLY A 9 24.71 -0.87 -8.23
N ARG A 10 24.98 -1.56 -9.35
CA ARG A 10 23.95 -2.11 -10.27
C ARG A 10 23.42 -3.49 -9.88
N ARG A 11 24.08 -4.21 -8.97
CA ARG A 11 23.65 -5.56 -8.52
C ARG A 11 22.61 -5.52 -7.40
N PHE A 12 22.24 -4.33 -6.95
CA PHE A 12 21.24 -4.13 -5.91
C PHE A 12 20.01 -3.47 -6.52
N ALA A 13 18.83 -4.07 -6.34
CA ALA A 13 17.58 -3.54 -6.87
C ALA A 13 17.16 -2.26 -6.11
N VAL A 14 16.85 -1.19 -6.83
CA VAL A 14 16.29 0.04 -6.28
C VAL A 14 14.94 0.29 -6.93
N ALA A 15 13.90 0.14 -6.13
CA ALA A 15 12.54 0.51 -6.48
C ALA A 15 12.20 1.88 -5.90
N VAL A 16 11.35 2.65 -6.59
CA VAL A 16 10.80 3.90 -6.07
C VAL A 16 9.29 3.79 -5.99
N LYS A 17 8.73 4.09 -4.82
CA LYS A 17 7.30 4.26 -4.65
C LYS A 17 6.91 5.72 -4.86
N LEU A 18 6.12 5.96 -5.90
CA LEU A 18 5.65 7.27 -6.32
C LEU A 18 4.16 7.41 -6.04
N ASN A 19 3.78 8.58 -5.50
CA ASN A 19 2.39 8.96 -5.40
C ASN A 19 1.87 9.38 -6.78
N ALA A 20 0.68 8.93 -7.18
CA ALA A 20 0.08 9.22 -8.48
C ALA A 20 -0.63 10.58 -8.51
N SER A 21 -1.21 10.97 -7.38
CA SER A 21 -1.90 12.24 -7.19
C SER A 21 -2.19 12.46 -5.70
N ASP A 22 -2.19 13.71 -5.27
CA ASP A 22 -2.65 14.11 -3.94
C ASP A 22 -4.17 14.25 -3.85
N PHE A 23 -4.85 14.35 -5.01
CA PHE A 23 -6.30 14.59 -5.12
C PHE A 23 -6.75 15.90 -4.46
N GLU A 24 -5.90 16.93 -4.52
CA GLU A 24 -6.15 18.25 -3.96
C GLU A 24 -5.81 19.33 -4.99
N ASP A 25 -6.53 20.45 -4.93
CA ASP A 25 -6.23 21.61 -5.77
C ASP A 25 -4.85 22.16 -5.45
N GLY A 26 -4.01 22.30 -6.48
CA GLY A 26 -2.61 22.71 -6.33
C GLY A 26 -1.67 21.64 -5.75
N GLY A 27 -2.18 20.43 -5.49
CA GLY A 27 -1.37 19.28 -5.06
C GLY A 27 -0.64 18.58 -6.21
N PHE A 28 0.09 17.51 -5.87
CA PHE A 28 0.78 16.67 -6.85
C PHE A 28 -0.22 16.04 -7.82
N SER A 29 -0.02 16.26 -9.11
CA SER A 29 -0.92 15.79 -10.17
C SER A 29 -0.39 14.53 -10.87
N VAL A 30 -1.25 13.86 -11.64
CA VAL A 30 -0.84 12.74 -12.52
C VAL A 30 0.21 13.19 -13.54
N GLY A 31 0.10 14.42 -14.05
CA GLY A 31 1.11 14.99 -14.95
C GLY A 31 2.47 15.17 -14.27
N ASP A 32 2.48 15.50 -12.97
CA ASP A 32 3.73 15.57 -12.19
C ASP A 32 4.30 14.17 -11.95
N ALA A 33 3.43 13.19 -11.67
CA ALA A 33 3.82 11.79 -11.53
C ALA A 33 4.52 11.28 -12.79
N VAL A 34 3.97 11.56 -13.97
CA VAL A 34 4.59 11.21 -15.26
C VAL A 34 5.98 11.85 -15.41
N ARG A 35 6.12 13.15 -15.14
CA ARG A 35 7.43 13.83 -15.24
C ARG A 35 8.46 13.24 -14.27
N VAL A 36 8.06 12.95 -13.04
CA VAL A 36 8.93 12.32 -12.03
C VAL A 36 9.29 10.89 -12.44
N ALA A 37 8.33 10.10 -12.94
CA ALA A 37 8.55 8.74 -13.41
C ALA A 37 9.59 8.68 -14.54
N THR A 38 9.46 9.53 -15.56
CA THR A 38 10.44 9.63 -16.65
C THR A 38 11.82 10.05 -16.16
N ALA A 39 11.89 11.02 -15.24
CA ALA A 39 13.16 11.44 -14.64
C ALA A 39 13.83 10.30 -13.83
N LEU A 40 13.05 9.53 -13.07
CA LEU A 40 13.56 8.39 -12.32
C LEU A 40 14.03 7.26 -13.24
N GLN A 41 13.31 6.99 -14.34
CA GLN A 41 13.75 6.04 -15.37
C GLN A 41 15.10 6.46 -15.96
N ALA A 42 15.28 7.74 -16.32
CA ALA A 42 16.55 8.25 -16.84
C ALA A 42 17.71 8.09 -15.85
N GLU A 43 17.40 8.09 -14.55
CA GLU A 43 18.36 7.81 -13.49
C GLU A 43 18.60 6.31 -13.25
N GLY A 44 17.87 5.42 -13.93
CA GLY A 44 18.06 3.98 -13.90
C GLY A 44 17.51 3.30 -12.64
N ILE A 45 16.28 3.60 -12.25
CA ILE A 45 15.53 2.77 -11.27
C ILE A 45 15.19 1.39 -11.86
N ASP A 46 15.03 0.37 -11.01
CA ASP A 46 14.74 -1.00 -11.47
C ASP A 46 13.24 -1.33 -11.45
N LEU A 47 12.45 -0.60 -10.66
CA LEU A 47 11.01 -0.79 -10.51
C LEU A 47 10.37 0.52 -10.05
N LEU A 48 9.25 0.89 -10.68
CA LEU A 48 8.43 2.02 -10.26
C LEU A 48 7.13 1.49 -9.65
N GLU A 49 6.91 1.73 -8.36
CA GLU A 49 5.61 1.45 -7.72
C GLU A 49 4.75 2.71 -7.76
N VAL A 50 3.59 2.62 -8.43
CA VAL A 50 2.55 3.65 -8.43
C VAL A 50 1.54 3.33 -7.34
N SER A 51 1.38 4.29 -6.44
CA SER A 51 0.35 4.31 -5.39
C SER A 51 -0.34 5.67 -5.41
N GLY A 52 -1.28 5.94 -4.52
CA GLY A 52 -2.05 7.18 -4.56
C GLY A 52 -2.62 7.57 -3.20
N GLY A 53 -2.95 8.84 -3.07
CA GLY A 53 -3.69 9.40 -1.95
C GLY A 53 -2.83 10.17 -0.95
N SER A 54 -3.32 11.34 -0.56
CA SER A 54 -2.85 12.16 0.55
C SER A 54 -3.50 11.75 1.89
N GLY A 55 -2.97 12.23 3.01
CA GLY A 55 -3.56 11.97 4.34
C GLY A 55 -5.02 12.44 4.45
N SER A 56 -5.35 13.54 3.78
CA SER A 56 -6.69 14.12 3.59
C SER A 56 -7.55 13.29 2.63
N TYR A 57 -7.03 12.83 1.49
CA TYR A 57 -7.73 11.90 0.60
C TYR A 57 -8.20 10.65 1.35
N TRP A 58 -7.32 10.10 2.21
CA TRP A 58 -7.71 8.99 3.08
C TRP A 58 -8.85 9.41 4.01
N LEU A 59 -8.78 10.56 4.66
CA LEU A 59 -9.85 11.08 5.52
C LEU A 59 -11.19 11.22 4.78
N HIS A 60 -11.18 11.67 3.53
CA HIS A 60 -12.39 11.77 2.68
C HIS A 60 -12.96 10.39 2.31
N LEU A 61 -12.13 9.39 2.00
CA LEU A 61 -12.56 7.99 1.84
C LEU A 61 -13.23 7.44 3.11
N LEU A 62 -12.76 7.85 4.29
CA LEU A 62 -13.36 7.45 5.56
C LEU A 62 -14.75 8.08 5.78
N GLY A 63 -15.01 9.24 5.16
CA GLY A 63 -16.24 10.01 5.25
C GLY A 63 -17.43 9.47 4.45
N GLY A 64 -17.24 8.51 3.52
CA GLY A 64 -18.40 7.97 2.80
C GLY A 64 -18.09 7.25 1.50
N ALA A 65 -17.10 7.72 0.74
CA ALA A 65 -16.80 7.19 -0.58
C ALA A 65 -16.37 5.71 -0.49
N THR A 66 -17.15 4.82 -1.10
CA THR A 66 -16.73 3.44 -1.38
C THR A 66 -15.80 3.49 -2.58
N PRO A 67 -14.50 3.26 -2.41
CA PRO A 67 -13.59 3.37 -3.51
C PRO A 67 -13.64 2.02 -4.26
N THR A 68 -13.89 2.08 -5.56
CA THR A 68 -13.86 0.95 -6.50
C THR A 68 -12.48 0.30 -6.50
N ALA A 69 -12.38 -1.03 -6.69
CA ALA A 69 -11.09 -1.70 -6.75
C ALA A 69 -10.20 -1.08 -7.85
N GLY A 70 -8.89 -0.93 -7.60
CA GLY A 70 -7.97 -0.29 -8.55
C GLY A 70 -8.04 1.24 -8.52
N TYR A 71 -7.84 1.85 -7.34
CA TYR A 71 -7.97 3.29 -7.12
C TYR A 71 -7.16 4.16 -8.08
N PHE A 72 -6.05 3.62 -8.59
CA PHE A 72 -5.06 4.36 -9.37
C PHE A 72 -4.80 3.72 -10.73
N THR A 73 -5.72 2.87 -11.23
CA THR A 73 -5.57 2.20 -12.53
C THR A 73 -5.36 3.19 -13.66
N THR A 74 -6.22 4.21 -13.77
CA THR A 74 -6.06 5.25 -14.79
C THR A 74 -4.75 6.03 -14.63
N SER A 75 -4.34 6.32 -13.39
CA SER A 75 -3.09 7.05 -13.16
C SER A 75 -1.86 6.22 -13.52
N VAL A 76 -1.85 4.92 -13.24
CA VAL A 76 -0.73 4.05 -13.60
C VAL A 76 -0.63 3.84 -15.10
N GLU A 77 -1.76 3.83 -15.83
CA GLU A 77 -1.77 3.76 -17.30
C GLU A 77 -1.07 4.98 -17.93
N HIS A 78 -1.34 6.19 -17.41
CA HIS A 78 -0.63 7.40 -17.85
C HIS A 78 0.89 7.31 -17.60
N VAL A 79 1.28 6.78 -16.44
CA VAL A 79 2.70 6.54 -16.11
C VAL A 79 3.31 5.51 -17.05
N ARG A 80 2.64 4.37 -17.27
CA ARG A 80 3.06 3.27 -18.15
C ARG A 80 3.31 3.72 -19.58
N HIS A 81 2.55 4.71 -20.08
CA HIS A 81 2.78 5.27 -21.41
C HIS A 81 4.06 6.13 -21.53
N ALA A 82 4.64 6.54 -20.40
CA ALA A 82 5.81 7.42 -20.36
C ALA A 82 7.11 6.71 -19.93
N VAL A 83 7.03 5.44 -19.52
CA VAL A 83 8.17 4.66 -19.02
C VAL A 83 8.18 3.22 -19.53
N ASP A 84 9.38 2.66 -19.62
CA ASP A 84 9.67 1.29 -20.01
C ASP A 84 10.15 0.42 -18.83
N VAL A 85 10.60 1.03 -17.73
CA VAL A 85 10.94 0.32 -16.50
C VAL A 85 9.71 -0.45 -15.98
N PRO A 86 9.90 -1.62 -15.33
CA PRO A 86 8.80 -2.35 -14.73
C PRO A 86 7.96 -1.46 -13.81
N VAL A 87 6.63 -1.59 -13.90
CA VAL A 87 5.66 -0.81 -13.14
C VAL A 87 4.85 -1.72 -12.21
N MET A 88 4.82 -1.37 -10.93
CA MET A 88 3.96 -1.99 -9.92
C MET A 88 2.76 -1.08 -9.62
N LEU A 89 1.56 -1.64 -9.49
CA LEU A 89 0.39 -0.90 -8.95
C LEU A 89 0.01 -1.41 -7.57
N THR A 90 -0.07 -0.50 -6.60
CA THR A 90 -0.58 -0.77 -5.25
C THR A 90 -1.80 0.11 -4.96
N GLY A 91 -2.97 -0.50 -4.79
CA GLY A 91 -4.18 0.30 -4.57
C GLY A 91 -5.49 -0.47 -4.50
N GLY A 92 -5.68 -1.28 -3.44
CA GLY A 92 -6.98 -1.91 -3.18
C GLY A 92 -7.38 -2.99 -4.18
N LEU A 93 -6.42 -3.53 -4.93
CA LEU A 93 -6.60 -4.66 -5.84
C LEU A 93 -6.94 -5.92 -5.02
N ARG A 94 -8.16 -6.44 -5.22
CA ARG A 94 -8.70 -7.58 -4.45
C ARG A 94 -9.30 -8.68 -5.33
N ASP A 95 -9.53 -8.42 -6.60
CA ASP A 95 -10.17 -9.36 -7.52
C ASP A 95 -9.11 -9.95 -8.44
N GLY A 96 -8.96 -11.27 -8.44
CA GLY A 96 -7.99 -11.99 -9.25
C GLY A 96 -8.20 -11.82 -10.75
N THR A 97 -9.45 -11.63 -11.20
CA THR A 97 -9.79 -11.36 -12.60
C THR A 97 -9.30 -9.99 -13.02
N VAL A 98 -9.59 -8.96 -12.21
CA VAL A 98 -9.10 -7.58 -12.46
C VAL A 98 -7.57 -7.53 -12.45
N VAL A 99 -6.95 -8.21 -11.49
CA VAL A 99 -5.50 -8.30 -11.36
C VAL A 99 -4.88 -8.95 -12.61
N ARG A 100 -5.46 -10.06 -13.08
CA ARG A 100 -5.01 -10.76 -14.29
C ARG A 100 -5.16 -9.88 -15.52
N GLU A 101 -6.32 -9.25 -15.70
CA GLU A 101 -6.59 -8.38 -16.83
C GLU A 101 -5.56 -7.24 -16.92
N LEU A 102 -5.23 -6.60 -15.80
CA LEU A 102 -4.24 -5.51 -15.75
C LEU A 102 -2.85 -5.94 -16.23
N VAL A 103 -2.42 -7.15 -15.85
CA VAL A 103 -1.12 -7.69 -16.25
C VAL A 103 -1.16 -8.15 -17.71
N GLU A 104 -2.20 -8.88 -18.12
CA GLU A 104 -2.32 -9.42 -19.49
C GLU A 104 -2.39 -8.32 -20.56
N ARG A 105 -3.05 -7.18 -20.26
CA ARG A 105 -3.09 -6.03 -21.17
C ARG A 105 -1.89 -5.10 -21.07
N GLY A 106 -0.89 -5.44 -20.24
CA GLY A 106 0.36 -4.67 -20.10
C GLY A 106 0.21 -3.32 -19.37
N ALA A 107 -0.87 -3.12 -18.59
CA ALA A 107 -1.03 -1.90 -17.82
C ALA A 107 -0.03 -1.82 -16.67
N VAL A 108 0.37 -2.97 -16.11
CA VAL A 108 1.34 -3.11 -15.03
C VAL A 108 2.12 -4.42 -15.18
N ASP A 109 3.33 -4.46 -14.63
CA ASP A 109 4.17 -5.66 -14.60
C ASP A 109 4.04 -6.41 -13.26
N VAL A 110 3.71 -5.67 -12.18
CA VAL A 110 3.64 -6.22 -10.83
C VAL A 110 2.43 -5.68 -10.07
N ILE A 111 1.87 -6.51 -9.20
CA ILE A 111 0.70 -6.20 -8.39
C ILE A 111 1.15 -6.10 -6.93
N GLY A 112 1.01 -4.92 -6.35
CA GLY A 112 1.39 -4.66 -4.98
C GLY A 112 0.24 -4.87 -3.99
N LEU A 113 0.50 -5.65 -2.95
CA LEU A 113 -0.44 -5.97 -1.87
C LEU A 113 0.17 -5.57 -0.53
N ALA A 114 -0.64 -4.92 0.32
CA ALA A 114 -0.21 -4.50 1.66
C ALA A 114 -1.12 -5.10 2.75
N ARG A 115 -2.29 -4.50 2.98
CA ARG A 115 -3.28 -4.94 3.99
C ARG A 115 -3.60 -6.44 3.92
N PRO A 116 -3.72 -7.07 2.72
CA PRO A 116 -3.92 -8.50 2.63
C PRO A 116 -2.92 -9.36 3.41
N PHE A 117 -1.63 -9.09 3.23
CA PHE A 117 -0.56 -9.86 3.87
C PHE A 117 -0.48 -9.67 5.38
N ALA A 118 -1.16 -8.65 5.94
CA ALA A 118 -1.22 -8.50 7.38
C ALA A 118 -2.07 -9.60 8.03
N VAL A 119 -3.06 -10.17 7.34
CA VAL A 119 -3.98 -11.17 7.92
C VAL A 119 -3.87 -12.55 7.29
N ASP A 120 -3.40 -12.63 6.04
CA ASP A 120 -3.18 -13.87 5.32
C ASP A 120 -1.86 -13.75 4.53
N PRO A 121 -0.76 -14.35 5.03
CA PRO A 121 0.52 -14.41 4.31
C PRO A 121 0.43 -15.10 2.94
N HIS A 122 -0.62 -15.90 2.72
CA HIS A 122 -0.87 -16.63 1.49
C HIS A 122 -1.89 -15.95 0.57
N ALA A 123 -2.32 -14.72 0.87
CA ALA A 123 -3.36 -14.00 0.13
C ALA A 123 -3.12 -13.97 -1.39
N ALA A 124 -1.86 -13.86 -1.84
CA ALA A 124 -1.53 -13.86 -3.26
C ALA A 124 -1.98 -15.13 -3.99
N ARG A 125 -2.02 -16.29 -3.32
CA ARG A 125 -2.46 -17.56 -3.93
C ARG A 125 -3.91 -17.50 -4.39
N GLN A 126 -4.76 -16.80 -3.64
CA GLN A 126 -6.17 -16.65 -3.98
C GLN A 126 -6.35 -15.81 -5.24
N LEU A 127 -5.62 -14.68 -5.34
CA LEU A 127 -5.64 -13.84 -6.55
C LEU A 127 -5.11 -14.58 -7.78
N LEU A 128 -4.01 -15.32 -7.63
CA LEU A 128 -3.43 -16.10 -8.73
C LEU A 128 -4.40 -17.18 -9.25
N ALA A 129 -5.20 -17.76 -8.35
CA ALA A 129 -6.26 -18.70 -8.69
C ALA A 129 -7.51 -18.02 -9.31
N GLY A 130 -7.53 -16.70 -9.46
CA GLY A 130 -8.68 -15.93 -9.96
C GLY A 130 -9.74 -15.63 -8.90
N GLY A 131 -9.46 -15.90 -7.62
CA GLY A 131 -10.37 -15.62 -6.51
C GLY A 131 -10.34 -14.17 -6.04
N THR A 132 -11.20 -13.85 -5.08
CA THR A 132 -11.35 -12.50 -4.52
C THR A 132 -10.94 -12.46 -3.05
N LEU A 133 -10.24 -11.40 -2.66
CA LEU A 133 -9.77 -11.13 -1.30
C LEU A 133 -10.85 -10.44 -0.45
N ASP A 134 -12.07 -10.98 -0.47
CA ASP A 134 -13.23 -10.41 0.24
C ASP A 134 -13.15 -10.60 1.75
N ASP A 135 -12.49 -11.67 2.19
CA ASP A 135 -12.49 -12.20 3.56
C ASP A 135 -11.25 -11.86 4.39
N ILE A 136 -10.51 -10.85 3.94
CA ILE A 136 -9.37 -10.32 4.69
C ILE A 136 -9.92 -9.63 5.93
N ALA A 137 -9.90 -10.37 7.04
CA ALA A 137 -10.45 -10.00 8.32
C ALA A 137 -10.31 -8.51 8.58
N LYS A 138 -11.44 -7.80 8.50
CA LYS A 138 -11.50 -6.39 8.85
C LYS A 138 -11.60 -6.33 10.37
N PRO A 139 -10.90 -5.42 11.07
CA PRO A 139 -11.18 -5.20 12.49
C PRO A 139 -12.69 -5.01 12.63
N ARG A 140 -13.32 -5.78 13.53
CA ARG A 140 -14.79 -5.78 13.73
C ARG A 140 -15.31 -4.35 13.65
N ARG A 141 -16.28 -4.08 12.77
CA ARG A 141 -16.75 -2.73 12.45
C ARG A 141 -17.13 -1.97 13.73
N SER A 142 -16.83 -0.68 13.74
CA SER A 142 -17.29 0.21 14.81
C SER A 142 -18.69 0.61 14.46
N ALA A 143 -19.58 0.79 15.44
CA ALA A 143 -20.80 1.55 15.20
C ALA A 143 -20.46 2.95 14.65
N VAL A 144 -19.32 3.53 15.06
CA VAL A 144 -18.81 4.81 14.57
C VAL A 144 -17.73 4.61 13.50
N ARG A 145 -18.10 4.78 12.22
CA ARG A 145 -17.23 4.55 11.03
C ARG A 145 -15.83 5.21 11.15
N ALA A 146 -15.76 6.44 11.66
CA ALA A 146 -14.50 7.16 11.89
C ALA A 146 -13.55 6.46 12.88
N VAL A 147 -14.08 5.87 13.96
CA VAL A 147 -13.29 5.10 14.93
C VAL A 147 -12.78 3.79 14.32
N GLY A 148 -13.61 3.13 13.50
CA GLY A 148 -13.19 1.91 12.79
C GLY A 148 -12.05 2.17 11.80
N ALA A 149 -12.07 3.33 11.16
CA ALA A 149 -11.04 3.77 10.25
C ALA A 149 -9.71 4.11 10.93
N ALA A 150 -9.76 4.93 11.98
CA ALA A 150 -8.58 5.34 12.74
C ALA A 150 -7.82 4.15 13.35
N LEU A 151 -8.55 3.10 13.73
CA LEU A 151 -7.96 1.88 14.31
C LEU A 151 -7.54 0.84 13.26
N SER A 152 -7.88 1.04 11.98
CA SER A 152 -7.58 0.06 10.93
C SER A 152 -6.08 -0.13 10.72
N SER A 153 -5.33 0.94 10.42
CA SER A 153 -3.88 0.83 10.19
C SER A 153 -3.13 0.29 11.43
N PRO A 154 -3.40 0.78 12.65
CA PRO A 154 -2.85 0.18 13.86
C PRO A 154 -3.14 -1.31 14.06
N TRP A 155 -4.36 -1.74 13.75
CA TRP A 155 -4.73 -3.14 13.88
C TRP A 155 -3.92 -4.01 12.90
N HIS A 156 -3.77 -3.60 11.64
CA HIS A 156 -2.94 -4.30 10.66
C HIS A 156 -1.46 -4.32 11.08
N GLN A 157 -0.93 -3.22 11.63
CA GLN A 157 0.44 -3.18 12.18
C GLN A 157 0.64 -4.23 13.29
N GLN A 158 -0.36 -4.48 14.12
CA GLN A 158 -0.25 -5.52 15.15
C GLN A 158 -0.19 -6.92 14.56
N GLN A 159 -0.93 -7.18 13.49
CA GLN A 159 -0.85 -8.47 12.81
C GLN A 159 0.53 -8.66 12.14
N LEU A 160 1.04 -7.62 11.47
CA LEU A 160 2.41 -7.64 10.93
C LEU A 160 3.47 -7.86 12.01
N ARG A 161 3.31 -7.30 13.21
CA ARG A 161 4.20 -7.56 14.35
C ARG A 161 4.11 -8.99 14.87
N ARG A 162 2.94 -9.62 14.81
CA ARG A 162 2.78 -11.04 15.15
C ARG A 162 3.53 -11.91 14.14
N LEU A 163 3.32 -11.66 12.85
CA LEU A 163 4.04 -12.32 11.76
C LEU A 163 5.55 -12.16 11.90
N GLY A 164 6.04 -10.96 12.19
CA GLY A 164 7.47 -10.70 12.42
C GLY A 164 8.07 -11.42 13.63
N ARG A 165 7.24 -11.98 14.52
CA ARG A 165 7.65 -12.83 15.65
C ARG A 165 7.40 -14.33 15.40
N GLY A 166 7.05 -14.71 14.16
CA GLY A 166 6.70 -16.09 13.82
C GLY A 166 5.34 -16.55 14.35
N LEU A 167 4.46 -15.62 14.73
CA LEU A 167 3.11 -15.92 15.19
C LEU A 167 2.10 -15.71 14.06
N GLU A 168 1.08 -16.57 14.01
CA GLU A 168 -0.06 -16.40 13.10
C GLU A 168 -0.82 -15.08 13.38
N PRO A 169 -1.41 -14.45 12.35
CA PRO A 169 -2.35 -13.35 12.54
C PRO A 169 -3.49 -13.75 13.48
N ASP A 170 -3.98 -12.78 14.26
CA ASP A 170 -5.13 -12.94 15.16
C ASP A 170 -6.25 -12.00 14.71
N PRO A 171 -7.07 -12.41 13.72
CA PRO A 171 -8.28 -11.70 13.27
C PRO A 171 -9.24 -11.32 14.40
N GLY A 172 -9.28 -12.13 15.46
CA GLY A 172 -10.17 -11.96 16.62
C GLY A 172 -9.69 -10.89 17.61
N ARG A 173 -8.49 -10.33 17.42
CA ARG A 173 -7.90 -9.38 18.35
C ARG A 173 -8.77 -8.13 18.53
N GLY A 174 -9.27 -7.97 19.75
CA GLY A 174 -10.19 -6.90 20.14
C GLY A 174 -9.57 -5.50 20.19
N ARG A 175 -10.42 -4.49 19.99
CA ARG A 175 -10.05 -3.08 19.86
C ARG A 175 -9.36 -2.48 21.07
N VAL A 176 -9.77 -2.87 22.28
CA VAL A 176 -9.17 -2.40 23.54
C VAL A 176 -7.71 -2.82 23.61
N ARG A 177 -7.40 -4.07 23.24
CA ARG A 177 -6.02 -4.56 23.18
C ARG A 177 -5.23 -3.86 22.08
N THR A 178 -5.87 -3.54 20.96
CA THR A 178 -5.26 -2.74 19.90
C THR A 178 -4.91 -1.33 20.37
N ALA A 179 -5.85 -0.62 20.98
CA ALA A 179 -5.69 0.73 21.50
C ALA A 179 -4.67 0.81 22.65
N ALA A 180 -4.72 -0.12 23.61
CA ALA A 180 -3.77 -0.18 24.72
C ALA A 180 -2.33 -0.34 24.21
N ARG A 181 -2.11 -1.22 23.24
CA ARG A 181 -0.78 -1.43 22.65
C ARG A 181 -0.32 -0.23 21.81
N LEU A 182 -1.23 0.50 21.16
CA LEU A 182 -0.89 1.76 20.48
C LEU A 182 -0.44 2.83 21.48
N ALA A 183 -1.20 3.00 22.57
CA ALA A 183 -0.86 3.96 23.62
C ALA A 183 0.50 3.64 24.21
N GLU A 184 0.77 2.35 24.51
CA GLU A 184 2.07 1.88 24.97
C GLU A 184 3.19 2.21 23.96
N MET A 185 2.96 1.96 22.67
CA MET A 185 3.92 2.29 21.62
C MET A 185 4.19 3.80 21.53
N GLN A 186 3.14 4.64 21.52
CA GLN A 186 3.28 6.09 21.46
C GLN A 186 4.02 6.65 22.68
N LEU A 187 3.75 6.11 23.86
CA LEU A 187 4.48 6.43 25.10
C LEU A 187 5.96 6.07 24.99
N ARG A 188 6.28 4.88 24.47
CA ARG A 188 7.67 4.43 24.24
C ARG A 188 8.41 5.28 23.21
N TRP A 189 7.77 5.63 22.10
CA TRP A 189 8.35 6.55 21.09
C TRP A 189 8.65 7.93 21.70
N ARG A 190 7.71 8.49 22.48
CA ARG A 190 7.88 9.79 23.15
C ARG A 190 8.99 9.80 24.20
N THR A 191 9.30 8.65 24.77
CA THR A 191 10.33 8.50 25.81
C THR A 191 11.67 8.01 25.28
N GLY A 192 11.84 7.94 23.95
CA GLY A 192 13.09 7.48 23.32
C GLY A 192 13.37 5.98 23.46
N GLY A 193 12.39 5.20 23.94
CA GLY A 193 12.50 3.76 24.08
C GLY A 193 12.42 3.07 22.71
N ASN A 194 13.37 2.17 22.43
CA ASN A 194 13.39 1.40 21.20
C ASN A 194 12.08 0.58 21.03
N PRO A 195 11.26 0.83 20.00
CA PRO A 195 9.99 0.16 19.79
C PRO A 195 10.12 -1.27 19.22
N ALA A 196 11.35 -1.75 19.02
CA ALA A 196 11.64 -3.13 18.63
C ALA A 196 11.62 -4.05 19.86
N LEU A 197 10.43 -4.30 20.41
CA LEU A 197 9.99 -5.53 21.10
C LEU A 197 8.46 -5.58 21.00
#